data_AF-Q3SNF2-F1
#
_entry.id   AF-Q3SNF2-F1
#
_cell.length_a   1.000
_cell.length_b   1.000
_cell.length_c   1.000
_cell.angle_alpha   90.00
_cell.angle_beta   90.00
_cell.angle_gamma   90.00
#
_symmetry.space_group_name_H-M   'P 1'
#
loop_
_entity.id
_entity.type
_entity.pdbx_description
1 polymer ?
#
loop_
_entity_poly.entity_id
_entity_poly.type
_entity_poly.pdbx_seq_one_letter_code
_entity_poly.pdbx_strand_id
1 'polypeptide(L)'
;MAVAGLTEADLAITQEQNMLLVAGQKSGQDEASGHYLHRGIAARAFQRRFELADHVKVVAANLVNGLLTIDLKRELPEEMKPRRIAITAGEALTKAETKQVQPEKQAA
;
A
#
# COMPACT_ATOMS: atom_id res chain seq x y z
N MET A 1 13.82 8.27 11.48
CA MET A 1 13.85 9.73 11.28
C MET A 1 14.11 10.41 12.61
N ALA A 2 15.07 11.33 12.71
CA ALA A 2 15.29 12.10 13.94
C ALA A 2 14.20 13.16 14.11
N VAL A 3 13.52 13.14 15.25
CA VAL A 3 12.41 14.01 15.65
C VAL A 3 12.55 14.40 17.13
N ALA A 4 13.79 14.53 17.60
CA ALA A 4 14.09 14.83 18.99
C ALA A 4 13.39 16.12 19.48
N GLY A 5 12.84 16.07 20.69
CA GLY A 5 12.09 17.18 21.27
C GLY A 5 10.62 17.25 20.85
N LEU A 6 10.14 16.30 20.04
CA LEU A 6 8.72 16.09 19.75
C LEU A 6 8.22 14.86 20.48
N THR A 7 7.00 14.95 20.99
CA THR A 7 6.27 13.83 21.59
C THR A 7 5.37 13.15 20.55
N GLU A 8 4.76 12.03 20.92
CA GLU A 8 3.77 11.36 20.06
C GLU A 8 2.59 12.29 19.70
N ALA A 9 2.19 13.17 20.63
CA ALA A 9 1.10 14.12 20.40
C ALA A 9 1.47 15.25 19.42
N ASP A 10 2.77 15.49 19.21
CA ASP A 10 3.28 16.49 18.27
C ASP A 10 3.48 15.94 16.85
N LEU A 11 3.24 14.64 16.64
CA LEU A 11 3.47 13.95 15.38
C LEU A 11 2.15 13.42 14.80
N ALA A 12 2.01 13.54 13.48
CA ALA A 12 0.93 12.94 12.72
C ALA A 12 1.51 12.10 11.59
N ILE A 13 1.09 10.84 11.52
CA ILE A 13 1.47 9.91 10.47
C ILE A 13 0.20 9.45 9.77
N THR A 14 0.09 9.72 8.48
CA THR A 14 -1.06 9.31 7.67
C THR A 14 -0.59 8.59 6.42
N GLN A 15 -1.32 7.53 6.04
CA GLN A 15 -1.11 6.85 4.78
C GLN A 15 -2.30 7.13 3.87
N GLU A 16 -2.03 7.60 2.66
CA GLU A 16 -3.01 7.82 1.60
C GLU A 16 -2.52 7.07 0.35
N GLN A 17 -3.21 5.99 -0.03
CA GLN A 17 -2.82 5.13 -1.15
C GLN A 17 -1.37 4.59 -0.99
N ASN A 18 -0.47 5.00 -1.88
CA ASN A 18 0.96 4.68 -1.89
C ASN A 18 1.82 5.82 -1.30
N MET A 19 1.22 6.81 -0.63
CA MET A 19 1.94 7.92 -0.02
C MET A 19 1.88 7.82 1.50
N LEU A 20 3.03 7.88 2.14
CA LEU A 20 3.16 8.04 3.59
C LEU A 20 3.56 9.47 3.92
N LEU A 21 2.72 10.13 4.70
CA LEU A 21 2.92 11.48 5.19
C LEU A 21 3.33 11.45 6.66
N VAL A 22 4.44 12.10 6.98
CA VAL A 22 4.90 12.32 8.35
C VAL A 22 4.97 13.82 8.58
N ALA A 23 4.11 14.33 9.44
CA ALA A 23 4.09 15.73 9.86
C ALA A 23 4.44 15.83 11.34
N GLY A 24 5.16 16.88 11.70
CA GLY A 24 5.50 17.16 13.10
C GLY A 24 5.44 18.65 13.38
N GLN A 25 4.79 19.01 14.48
CA GLN A 25 4.71 20.38 14.95
C GLN A 25 4.57 20.39 16.47
N LYS A 26 5.47 21.09 17.16
CA LYS A 26 5.39 21.23 18.61
C LYS A 26 4.15 22.06 18.98
N SER A 27 3.26 21.48 19.77
CA SER A 27 2.02 22.13 20.20
C SER A 27 2.25 22.93 21.48
N GLY A 28 2.28 24.27 21.38
CA GLY A 28 2.25 25.17 22.53
C GLY A 28 3.58 25.85 22.92
N GLN A 29 3.49 27.17 23.08
CA GLN A 29 4.25 28.09 23.94
C GLN A 29 5.74 27.78 24.23
N ASP A 30 6.61 27.88 23.23
CA ASP A 30 8.05 28.09 23.49
C ASP A 30 8.47 29.56 23.30
N GLU A 31 7.56 30.44 22.85
CA GLU A 31 7.90 31.86 22.61
C GLU A 31 7.64 32.78 23.80
N ALA A 32 6.90 32.34 24.84
CA ALA A 32 6.36 33.27 25.84
C ALA A 32 6.91 33.16 27.27
N SER A 33 7.75 32.18 27.63
CA SER A 33 8.06 31.93 29.07
C SER A 33 9.52 31.65 29.44
N GLY A 34 10.47 31.63 28.49
CA GLY A 34 11.88 31.34 28.78
C GLY A 34 12.83 32.34 28.13
N HIS A 35 13.67 33.00 28.94
CA HIS A 35 14.78 33.78 28.42
C HIS A 35 15.92 32.84 28.00
N TYR A 36 16.13 32.69 26.70
CA TYR A 36 17.26 31.94 26.15
C TYR A 36 18.43 32.89 25.88
N LEU A 37 19.64 32.56 26.35
CA LEU A 37 20.86 33.26 25.94
C LEU A 37 21.22 32.96 24.47
N HIS A 38 21.04 31.69 24.05
CA HIS A 38 21.22 31.24 22.67
C HIS A 38 20.37 30.00 22.41
N ARG A 39 19.67 29.96 21.26
CA ARG A 39 18.82 28.83 20.83
C ARG A 39 19.31 28.30 19.49
N GLY A 40 20.18 27.28 19.53
CA GLY A 40 20.77 26.68 18.33
C GLY A 40 19.83 25.78 17.53
N ILE A 41 18.75 25.27 18.14
CA ILE A 41 17.79 24.37 17.50
C ILE A 41 16.38 24.85 17.83
N ALA A 42 15.68 25.35 16.82
CA ALA A 42 14.27 25.69 16.93
C ALA A 42 13.40 24.50 16.53
N ALA A 43 12.36 24.20 17.32
CA ALA A 43 11.36 23.19 16.98
C ALA A 43 10.45 23.72 15.87
N ARG A 44 10.89 23.57 14.62
CA ARG A 44 10.13 23.99 13.44
C ARG A 44 9.12 22.92 13.04
N ALA A 45 7.95 23.36 12.58
CA ALA A 45 7.02 22.47 11.91
C ALA A 45 7.68 21.87 10.66
N PHE A 46 7.41 20.60 10.39
CA PHE A 46 7.89 19.92 9.20
C PHE A 46 6.85 18.97 8.63
N GLN A 47 7.03 18.66 7.35
CA GLN A 47 6.28 17.63 6.66
C GLN A 47 7.22 16.88 5.73
N ARG A 48 7.17 15.55 5.77
CA ARG A 48 7.92 14.65 4.89
C ARG A 48 6.95 13.68 4.23
N ARG A 49 7.14 13.49 2.93
CA ARG A 49 6.34 12.60 2.08
C ARG A 49 7.24 11.49 1.58
N PHE A 50 6.76 10.27 1.67
CA PHE A 50 7.45 9.08 1.20
C PHE A 50 6.52 8.32 0.26
N GLU A 51 6.99 8.06 -0.95
CA GLU A 51 6.30 7.14 -1.86
C GLU A 51 6.62 5.70 -1.45
N LEU A 52 5.57 4.91 -1.25
CA LEU A 52 5.63 3.50 -0.94
C LEU A 52 5.50 2.72 -2.25
N ALA A 53 6.24 1.61 -2.33
CA ALA A 53 6.09 0.69 -3.45
C ALA A 53 4.73 -0.03 -3.39
N ASP A 54 4.34 -0.62 -4.53
CA ASP A 54 3.14 -1.43 -4.61
C ASP A 54 3.14 -2.53 -3.55
N HIS A 55 1.97 -2.72 -2.95
CA HIS A 55 1.74 -3.73 -1.92
C HIS A 55 2.56 -3.55 -0.63
N VAL A 56 3.11 -2.37 -0.38
CA VAL A 56 3.73 -2.04 0.91
C VAL A 56 2.71 -1.37 1.82
N LYS A 57 2.63 -1.81 3.07
CA LYS A 57 1.80 -1.21 4.12
C LYS A 57 2.62 -0.87 5.35
N VAL A 58 2.20 0.17 6.05
CA VAL A 58 2.70 0.49 7.40
C VAL A 58 2.12 -0.52 8.39
N VAL A 59 2.97 -1.13 9.20
CA VAL A 59 2.57 -2.11 10.24
C VAL A 59 2.68 -1.52 11.63
N ALA A 60 3.69 -0.69 11.86
CA ALA A 60 3.90 -0.03 13.15
C ALA A 60 4.63 1.30 12.97
N ALA A 61 4.48 2.18 13.96
CA ALA A 61 5.28 3.38 14.12
C ALA A 61 5.69 3.47 15.59
N ASN A 62 6.99 3.65 15.84
CA ASN A 62 7.57 3.67 17.18
C ASN A 62 8.43 4.91 17.35
N LEU A 63 8.27 5.62 18.46
CA LEU A 63 9.09 6.77 18.83
C LEU A 63 9.91 6.43 20.07
N VAL A 64 11.24 6.33 19.92
CA VAL A 64 12.15 6.02 21.04
C VAL A 64 13.35 6.95 21.00
N ASN A 65 13.62 7.63 22.12
CA ASN A 65 14.77 8.54 22.28
C ASN A 65 14.88 9.60 21.17
N GLY A 66 13.74 10.15 20.73
CA GLY A 66 13.70 11.15 19.66
C GLY A 66 13.94 10.58 18.26
N LEU A 67 13.90 9.25 18.07
CA LEU A 67 13.94 8.60 16.78
C LEU A 67 12.58 7.96 16.47
N LEU A 68 11.96 8.42 15.40
CA LEU A 68 10.76 7.81 14.83
C LEU A 68 11.17 6.71 13.84
N THR A 69 10.73 5.49 14.10
CA THR A 69 10.89 4.32 13.24
C THR A 69 9.52 3.91 12.72
N ILE A 70 9.42 3.65 11.42
CA ILE A 70 8.18 3.21 10.77
C ILE A 70 8.46 1.87 10.12
N ASP A 71 7.74 0.84 10.57
CA ASP A 71 7.90 -0.52 10.09
C ASP A 71 6.98 -0.75 8.89
N LEU A 72 7.59 -1.15 7.78
CA LEU A 72 6.91 -1.40 6.52
C LEU A 72 6.94 -2.89 6.20
N LYS A 73 5.82 -3.43 5.71
CA LYS A 73 5.74 -4.82 5.25
C LYS A 73 5.18 -4.87 3.85
N ARG A 74 5.77 -5.74 3.03
CA ARG A 74 5.25 -6.09 1.70
C ARG A 74 4.23 -7.22 1.82
N GLU A 75 3.00 -6.96 1.43
CA GLU A 75 1.89 -7.91 1.40
C GLU A 75 1.56 -8.27 -0.05
N LEU A 76 2.23 -9.28 -0.61
CA LEU A 76 1.88 -9.78 -1.94
C LEU A 76 0.47 -10.41 -1.90
N PRO A 77 -0.49 -9.91 -2.70
CA PRO A 77 -1.84 -10.48 -2.76
C PRO A 77 -1.78 -11.97 -3.10
N GLU A 78 -2.65 -12.77 -2.48
CA GLU A 78 -2.73 -14.21 -2.79
C GLU A 78 -3.14 -14.47 -4.25
N GLU A 79 -3.86 -13.54 -4.87
CA GLU A 79 -4.26 -13.60 -6.28
C GLU A 79 -3.07 -13.55 -7.25
N MET A 80 -1.95 -12.97 -6.82
CA MET A 80 -0.71 -13.00 -7.59
C MET A 80 0.06 -14.31 -7.40
N LYS A 81 -0.35 -15.16 -6.45
CA LYS A 81 0.23 -16.51 -6.36
C LYS A 81 -0.22 -17.30 -7.59
N PRO A 82 0.71 -17.93 -8.32
CA PRO A 82 0.35 -18.78 -9.44
C PRO A 82 -0.56 -19.91 -8.95
N ARG A 83 -1.79 -19.97 -9.47
CA ARG A 83 -2.75 -21.05 -9.18
C ARG A 83 -2.73 -22.08 -10.29
N ARG A 84 -2.84 -23.36 -9.92
CA ARG A 84 -3.00 -24.46 -10.88
C ARG A 84 -4.40 -24.40 -11.47
N ILE A 85 -4.50 -24.38 -12.79
CA ILE A 85 -5.77 -24.53 -13.51
C ILE A 85 -5.96 -26.02 -13.78
N ALA A 86 -7.09 -26.58 -13.36
CA ALA A 86 -7.43 -27.97 -13.67
C ALA A 86 -7.77 -28.09 -15.15
N ILE A 87 -7.15 -29.06 -15.84
CA ILE A 87 -7.51 -29.43 -17.22
C ILE A 87 -8.59 -30.50 -17.11
N THR A 88 -9.84 -30.14 -17.39
CA THR A 88 -10.91 -31.12 -17.62
C THR A 88 -10.84 -31.57 -19.06
N ALA A 89 -10.63 -32.86 -19.29
CA ALA A 89 -10.85 -33.46 -20.60
C ALA A 89 -12.35 -33.32 -20.91
N GLY A 90 -12.69 -32.44 -21.85
CA GLY A 90 -14.05 -32.41 -22.39
C GLY A 90 -14.31 -33.77 -23.03
N GLU A 91 -15.34 -34.47 -22.57
CA GLU A 91 -16.02 -35.43 -23.44
C GLU A 91 -16.32 -34.67 -24.73
N ALA A 92 -15.70 -35.13 -25.82
CA ALA A 92 -15.96 -34.63 -27.16
C ALA A 92 -17.47 -34.43 -27.31
N LEU A 93 -17.87 -33.29 -27.85
CA LEU A 93 -19.24 -32.99 -28.27
C LEU A 93 -19.74 -34.10 -29.23
N THR A 94 -20.19 -35.22 -28.68
CA THR A 94 -20.90 -36.26 -29.43
C THR A 94 -22.32 -35.79 -29.57
N LYS A 95 -22.59 -35.09 -30.69
CA LYS A 95 -23.76 -35.22 -31.56
C LYS A 95 -23.91 -33.94 -32.39
N ALA A 96 -23.18 -33.88 -33.50
CA ALA A 96 -23.73 -33.26 -34.71
C ALA A 96 -24.28 -34.42 -35.55
N GLU A 97 -25.60 -34.62 -35.48
CA GLU A 97 -26.32 -35.54 -36.36
C GLU A 97 -26.03 -35.16 -37.82
N THR A 98 -25.26 -36.01 -38.51
CA THR A 98 -25.09 -35.92 -39.95
C THR A 98 -26.40 -36.34 -40.59
N LYS A 99 -27.25 -35.36 -40.94
CA LYS A 99 -28.38 -35.59 -41.84
C LYS A 99 -27.82 -36.04 -43.19
N GLN A 100 -27.94 -37.33 -43.48
CA GLN A 100 -27.73 -37.87 -44.82
C GLN A 100 -28.74 -37.20 -45.77
N VAL A 101 -28.25 -36.44 -46.73
CA VAL A 101 -29.03 -36.05 -47.91
C VAL A 101 -28.83 -37.15 -48.94
N GLN A 102 -29.88 -37.95 -49.16
CA GLN A 102 -29.95 -38.90 -50.26
C GLN A 102 -29.99 -38.13 -51.59
N PRO A 103 -29.21 -38.52 -52.60
CA PRO A 103 -29.45 -38.05 -53.96
C PRO A 103 -30.64 -38.82 -54.53
N GLU A 104 -31.80 -38.17 -54.59
CA GLU A 104 -32.89 -38.62 -55.46
C GLU A 104 -32.43 -38.49 -56.92
N LYS A 105 -32.16 -39.64 -57.53
CA LYS A 105 -32.18 -39.79 -58.99
C LYS A 105 -33.58 -39.45 -59.48
N GLN A 106 -33.71 -38.48 -60.37
CA GLN A 106 -34.76 -38.49 -61.38
C GLN A 106 -34.16 -38.08 -62.73
N ALA A 107 -34.26 -39.03 -63.66
CA ALA A 107 -34.06 -38.86 -65.09
C ALA A 107 -35.41 -38.50 -65.72
N ALA A 108 -35.40 -37.52 -66.64
CA ALA A 108 -36.09 -37.53 -67.94
C ALA A 108 -35.72 -36.24 -68.69
#